data_AF-A0A7L1A1Z9-F1
#
_entry.id   AF-A0A7L1A1Z9-F1
#
_cell.length_a   1.000
_cell.length_b   1.000
_cell.length_c   1.000
_cell.angle_alpha   90.00
_cell.angle_beta   90.00
_cell.angle_gamma   90.00
#
_symmetry.space_group_name_H-M   'P 1'
#
loop_
_entity.id
_entity.type
_entity.pdbx_description
1 polymer ?
#
loop_
_entity_poly.entity_id
_entity_poly.type
_entity_poly.pdbx_seq_one_letter_code
_entity_poly.pdbx_strand_id
1 'polypeptide(L)'
;QRISLVSSFAASLFLGTYAPIDYSDGSGMNLLQIWEKVWSKSCLDACAPGLEERLGCPVPSHSVLGTISPYYSQRYGFSPDCKIVAFTGDNPASLAGMRLQEGDIAISLGTSDTLFLWIQEPTPALEGHILCNPVDSQTYMALLCFKNGSLMREKIRDDCASGSWGEFSKALSSTVAGNNGNLGFYFDVMEITPEAVGIHRFSRDNQKVSGFPKEVEIRALIEGQFMAKRIHAEKLGYKVCK
;
A
#
# COMPACT_ATOMS: atom_id res chain seq x y z
N GLN A 1 -23.59 20.04 -6.45
CA GLN A 1 -22.79 20.09 -5.20
C GLN A 1 -21.46 19.39 -5.46
N ARG A 2 -20.35 19.97 -4.99
CA ARG A 2 -18.98 19.42 -5.15
C ARG A 2 -18.83 18.09 -4.40
N ILE A 3 -18.00 17.17 -4.91
CA ILE A 3 -17.59 15.94 -4.23
C ILE A 3 -16.06 15.99 -4.06
N SER A 4 -15.59 15.64 -2.88
CA SER A 4 -14.18 15.71 -2.49
C SER A 4 -13.77 14.42 -1.80
N LEU A 5 -12.55 13.95 -2.06
CA LEU A 5 -11.85 13.05 -1.15
C LEU A 5 -11.45 13.81 0.13
N VAL A 6 -11.18 13.10 1.22
CA VAL A 6 -10.78 13.70 2.51
C VAL A 6 -9.55 14.61 2.33
N SER A 7 -8.58 14.21 1.52
CA SER A 7 -7.40 14.99 1.15
C SER A 7 -7.77 16.35 0.52
N SER A 8 -8.51 16.34 -0.59
CA SER A 8 -8.96 17.55 -1.29
C SER A 8 -9.92 18.39 -0.44
N PHE A 9 -10.74 17.77 0.42
CA PHE A 9 -11.59 18.48 1.38
C PHE A 9 -10.74 19.27 2.39
N ALA A 10 -9.73 18.63 3.00
CA ALA A 10 -8.83 19.31 3.92
C ALA A 10 -8.04 20.45 3.24
N ALA A 11 -7.53 20.23 2.04
CA ALA A 11 -6.90 21.29 1.24
C ALA A 11 -7.85 22.47 0.98
N SER A 12 -9.13 22.18 0.72
CA SER A 12 -10.16 23.20 0.50
C SER A 12 -10.38 24.09 1.71
N LEU A 13 -10.29 23.53 2.93
CA LEU A 13 -10.39 24.31 4.16
C LEU A 13 -9.28 25.36 4.23
N PHE A 14 -8.02 24.96 3.97
CA PHE A 14 -6.88 25.87 3.98
C PHE A 14 -6.93 26.93 2.86
N LEU A 15 -7.43 26.57 1.68
CA LEU A 15 -7.58 27.49 0.55
C LEU A 15 -8.76 28.46 0.74
N GLY A 16 -9.81 28.08 1.48
CA GLY A 16 -11.08 28.83 1.53
C GLY A 16 -11.92 28.72 0.25
N THR A 17 -11.59 27.77 -0.63
CA THR A 17 -12.30 27.44 -1.87
C THR A 17 -12.07 25.96 -2.21
N TYR A 18 -12.82 25.41 -3.17
CA TYR A 18 -12.69 23.99 -3.52
C TYR A 18 -11.33 23.67 -4.17
N ALA A 19 -10.58 22.79 -3.53
CA ALA A 19 -9.36 22.20 -4.08
C ALA A 19 -9.71 21.14 -5.15
N PRO A 20 -8.87 20.98 -6.18
CA PRO A 20 -8.90 19.80 -7.04
C PRO A 20 -8.43 18.55 -6.27
N ILE A 21 -8.76 17.38 -6.83
CA ILE A 21 -8.25 16.08 -6.39
C ILE A 21 -6.90 15.86 -7.08
N ASP A 22 -5.90 15.32 -6.37
CA ASP A 22 -4.62 15.01 -6.98
C ASP A 22 -4.65 13.66 -7.73
N TYR A 23 -3.67 13.42 -8.61
CA TYR A 23 -3.59 12.17 -9.36
C TYR A 23 -3.42 10.94 -8.48
N SER A 24 -2.69 11.04 -7.36
CA SER A 24 -2.37 9.88 -6.54
C SER A 24 -3.59 9.40 -5.77
N ASP A 25 -4.22 10.27 -4.95
CA ASP A 25 -5.43 9.89 -4.20
C ASP A 25 -6.64 9.66 -5.13
N GLY A 26 -6.71 10.42 -6.23
CA GLY A 26 -7.71 10.21 -7.29
C GLY A 26 -7.65 8.84 -7.94
N SER A 27 -6.49 8.17 -7.91
CA SER A 27 -6.35 6.79 -8.41
C SER A 27 -7.10 5.78 -7.54
N GLY A 28 -7.34 6.10 -6.26
CA GLY A 28 -8.07 5.24 -5.31
C GLY A 28 -9.59 5.20 -5.51
N MET A 29 -10.12 5.84 -6.56
CA MET A 29 -11.56 6.06 -6.74
C MET A 29 -12.24 5.08 -7.70
N ASN A 30 -11.48 4.24 -8.41
CA ASN A 30 -11.96 3.51 -9.60
C ASN A 30 -12.52 4.41 -10.73
N LEU A 31 -12.19 5.71 -10.72
CA LEU A 31 -12.68 6.69 -11.70
C LEU A 31 -11.57 7.27 -12.58
N LEU A 32 -10.34 7.39 -12.10
CA LEU A 32 -9.24 8.02 -12.83
C LEU A 32 -8.61 7.02 -13.82
N GLN A 33 -8.45 7.43 -15.08
CA GLN A 33 -7.58 6.72 -16.01
C GLN A 33 -6.13 7.06 -15.66
N ILE A 34 -5.45 6.13 -14.98
CA ILE A 34 -4.14 6.39 -14.40
C ILE A 34 -3.06 6.64 -15.43
N TRP A 35 -3.22 6.28 -16.71
CA TRP A 35 -2.21 6.53 -17.75
C TRP A 35 -2.35 7.95 -18.31
N GLU A 36 -3.56 8.30 -18.72
CA GLU A 36 -3.93 9.57 -19.35
C GLU A 36 -4.14 10.71 -18.35
N LYS A 37 -4.26 10.39 -17.05
CA LYS A 37 -4.46 11.34 -15.94
C LYS A 37 -5.75 12.17 -16.08
N VAL A 38 -6.77 11.57 -16.69
CA VAL A 38 -8.12 12.14 -16.86
C VAL A 38 -9.16 11.18 -16.31
N TRP A 39 -10.36 11.68 -16.00
CA TRP A 39 -11.44 10.79 -15.57
C TRP A 39 -11.87 9.84 -16.69
N SER A 40 -12.18 8.60 -16.32
CA SER A 40 -12.75 7.61 -17.22
C SER A 40 -14.23 7.90 -17.41
N LYS A 41 -14.61 8.30 -18.63
CA LYS A 41 -16.01 8.61 -18.94
C LYS A 41 -16.94 7.43 -18.66
N SER A 42 -16.52 6.21 -19.01
CA SER A 42 -17.30 4.99 -18.74
C SER A 42 -17.48 4.72 -17.25
N CYS A 43 -16.43 4.92 -16.43
CA CYS A 43 -16.52 4.75 -14.98
C CYS A 43 -17.44 5.81 -14.36
N LEU A 44 -17.31 7.08 -14.79
CA LEU A 44 -18.17 8.16 -14.30
C LEU A 44 -19.65 7.89 -14.61
N ASP A 45 -19.95 7.55 -15.87
CA ASP A 45 -21.31 7.29 -16.34
C ASP A 45 -21.95 6.06 -15.66
N ALA A 46 -21.13 5.06 -15.30
CA ALA A 46 -21.57 3.90 -14.52
C ALA A 46 -21.84 4.22 -13.04
N CYS A 47 -21.22 5.28 -12.48
CA CYS A 47 -21.37 5.64 -11.08
C CYS A 47 -22.51 6.64 -10.83
N ALA A 48 -22.50 7.80 -11.50
CA ALA A 48 -23.53 8.84 -11.28
C ALA A 48 -23.58 9.90 -12.40
N PRO A 49 -24.78 10.45 -12.72
CA PRO A 49 -24.92 11.53 -13.69
C PRO A 49 -24.28 12.83 -13.20
N GLY A 50 -23.60 13.54 -14.11
CA GLY A 50 -22.96 14.82 -13.82
C GLY A 50 -21.79 14.74 -12.83
N LEU A 51 -21.21 13.55 -12.63
CA LEU A 51 -20.15 13.33 -11.64
C LEU A 51 -18.87 14.10 -11.98
N GLU A 52 -18.50 14.19 -13.26
CA GLU A 52 -17.29 14.90 -13.72
C GLU A 52 -17.23 16.35 -13.23
N GLU A 53 -18.32 17.10 -13.39
CA GLU A 53 -18.43 18.49 -12.94
C GLU A 53 -18.28 18.62 -11.42
N ARG A 54 -18.80 17.64 -10.68
CA ARG A 54 -18.73 17.60 -9.21
C ARG A 54 -17.33 17.29 -8.69
N LEU A 55 -16.53 16.54 -9.45
CA LEU A 55 -15.13 16.22 -9.13
C LEU A 55 -14.16 17.32 -9.59
N GLY A 56 -14.46 17.98 -10.73
CA GLY A 56 -13.53 18.91 -11.40
C GLY A 56 -12.32 18.21 -11.99
N CYS A 57 -11.39 18.97 -12.57
CA CYS A 57 -10.18 18.39 -13.18
C CYS A 57 -9.18 17.95 -12.09
N PRO A 58 -8.59 16.74 -12.20
CA PRO A 58 -7.54 16.32 -11.30
C PRO A 58 -6.20 16.98 -11.65
N VAL A 59 -5.26 17.04 -10.69
CA VAL A 59 -3.96 17.74 -10.85
C VAL A 59 -2.77 16.91 -10.38
N PRO A 60 -1.53 17.21 -10.80
CA PRO A 60 -0.33 16.63 -10.20
C PRO A 60 -0.27 16.85 -8.68
N SER A 61 0.20 15.86 -7.94
CA SER A 61 0.28 15.92 -6.46
C SER A 61 1.23 17.02 -5.94
N HIS A 62 2.18 17.47 -6.75
CA HIS A 62 3.09 18.57 -6.42
C HIS A 62 2.59 19.96 -6.87
N SER A 63 1.33 20.08 -7.33
CA SER A 63 0.77 21.36 -7.76
C SER A 63 0.56 22.32 -6.59
N VAL A 64 1.02 23.56 -6.74
CA VAL A 64 0.62 24.68 -5.86
C VAL A 64 -0.77 25.13 -6.27
N LEU A 65 -1.75 24.92 -5.38
CA LEU A 65 -3.16 25.22 -5.64
C LEU A 65 -3.51 26.69 -5.45
N GLY A 66 -2.71 27.40 -4.66
CA GLY A 66 -2.91 28.80 -4.32
C GLY A 66 -2.19 29.15 -3.02
N THR A 67 -2.48 30.34 -2.52
CA THR A 67 -2.07 30.76 -1.19
C THR A 67 -3.13 30.43 -0.15
N ILE A 68 -2.73 30.38 1.12
CA ILE A 68 -3.61 30.14 2.24
C ILE A 68 -4.73 31.21 2.31
N SER A 69 -5.93 30.81 2.72
CA SER A 69 -7.05 31.72 2.90
C SER A 69 -6.69 32.85 3.88
N PRO A 70 -7.14 34.10 3.61
CA PRO A 70 -7.00 35.22 4.56
C PRO A 70 -7.55 34.93 5.95
N TYR A 71 -8.47 33.98 6.09
CA TYR A 71 -8.94 33.49 7.38
C TYR A 71 -7.78 33.07 8.30
N TYR A 72 -6.81 32.30 7.79
CA TYR A 72 -5.72 31.77 8.61
C TYR A 72 -4.63 32.80 8.86
N SER A 73 -4.37 33.71 7.91
CA SER A 73 -3.42 34.79 8.14
C SER A 73 -3.93 35.77 9.20
N GLN A 74 -5.21 36.15 9.16
CA GLN A 74 -5.82 37.06 10.14
C GLN A 74 -6.01 36.41 11.51
N ARG A 75 -6.39 35.11 11.56
CA ARG A 75 -6.72 34.43 12.81
C ARG A 75 -5.51 33.82 13.52
N TYR A 76 -4.55 33.30 12.76
CA TYR A 76 -3.44 32.49 13.28
C TYR A 76 -2.07 33.04 12.88
N GLY A 77 -2.00 34.15 12.15
CA GLY A 77 -0.73 34.79 11.80
C GLY A 77 0.09 34.08 10.72
N PHE A 78 -0.53 33.22 9.90
CA PHE A 78 0.14 32.66 8.72
C PHE A 78 0.57 33.79 7.76
N SER A 79 1.74 33.62 7.12
CA SER A 79 2.13 34.50 6.02
C SER A 79 1.07 34.44 4.91
N PRO A 80 0.66 35.58 4.32
CA PRO A 80 -0.24 35.59 3.16
C PRO A 80 0.38 34.90 1.93
N ASP A 81 1.70 34.73 1.90
CA ASP A 81 2.42 34.03 0.84
C ASP A 81 2.55 32.51 1.09
N CYS A 82 1.99 32.00 2.19
CA CYS A 82 1.99 30.57 2.51
C CYS A 82 1.27 29.80 1.40
N LYS A 83 2.00 28.91 0.71
CA LYS A 83 1.48 28.12 -0.40
C LYS A 83 0.77 26.87 0.11
N ILE A 84 -0.39 26.58 -0.47
CA ILE A 84 -1.07 25.31 -0.30
C ILE A 84 -0.75 24.43 -1.51
N VAL A 85 0.04 23.39 -1.28
CA VAL A 85 0.28 22.32 -2.27
C VAL A 85 -0.90 21.35 -2.24
N ALA A 86 -1.20 20.68 -3.35
CA ALA A 86 -2.24 19.66 -3.39
C ALA A 86 -2.02 18.61 -2.29
N PHE A 87 -3.09 18.29 -1.57
CA PHE A 87 -3.07 17.22 -0.58
C PHE A 87 -3.27 15.90 -1.31
N THR A 88 -2.75 14.82 -0.74
CA THR A 88 -2.82 13.46 -1.28
C THR A 88 -3.27 12.47 -0.20
N GLY A 89 -3.53 11.23 -0.57
CA GLY A 89 -3.82 10.13 0.35
C GLY A 89 -2.66 9.83 1.30
N ASP A 90 -2.96 9.18 2.42
CA ASP A 90 -2.00 8.87 3.48
C ASP A 90 -0.87 7.91 3.05
N ASN A 91 -1.20 6.89 2.26
CA ASN A 91 -0.25 5.94 1.70
C ASN A 91 0.69 6.61 0.68
N PRO A 92 0.19 7.39 -0.31
CA PRO A 92 1.04 8.25 -1.12
C PRO A 92 1.94 9.20 -0.30
N ALA A 93 1.40 9.86 0.73
CA ALA A 93 2.18 10.75 1.59
C ALA A 93 3.29 10.00 2.34
N SER A 94 3.03 8.77 2.77
CA SER A 94 4.00 7.91 3.44
C SER A 94 5.10 7.45 2.48
N LEU A 95 4.78 7.12 1.23
CA LEU A 95 5.77 6.86 0.18
C LEU A 95 6.72 8.06 0.01
N ALA A 96 6.17 9.27 -0.08
CA ALA A 96 6.95 10.50 -0.16
C ALA A 96 7.83 10.71 1.10
N GLY A 97 7.26 10.51 2.30
CA GLY A 97 7.97 10.67 3.57
C GLY A 97 9.10 9.65 3.77
N MET A 98 8.93 8.42 3.29
CA MET A 98 9.97 7.38 3.29
C MET A 98 10.99 7.57 2.16
N ARG A 99 10.76 8.52 1.23
CA ARG A 99 11.66 8.87 0.12
C ARG A 99 11.99 7.69 -0.81
N LEU A 100 11.01 6.83 -1.07
CA LEU A 100 11.17 5.73 -2.03
C LEU A 100 11.56 6.29 -3.40
N GLN A 101 12.45 5.58 -4.08
CA GLN A 101 12.91 5.84 -5.43
C GLN A 101 12.64 4.63 -6.32
N GLU A 102 13.03 4.72 -7.59
CA GLU A 102 12.91 3.62 -8.52
C GLU A 102 13.62 2.35 -8.01
N GLY A 103 12.87 1.25 -7.98
CA GLY A 103 13.34 -0.03 -7.45
C GLY A 103 13.20 -0.20 -5.94
N ASP A 104 12.79 0.84 -5.20
CA ASP A 104 12.57 0.71 -3.76
C ASP A 104 11.23 0.04 -3.44
N ILE A 105 11.22 -0.63 -2.28
CA ILE A 105 10.03 -1.15 -1.62
C ILE A 105 10.01 -0.71 -0.16
N ALA A 106 8.83 -0.54 0.41
CA ALA A 106 8.67 -0.42 1.86
C ALA A 106 7.63 -1.40 2.37
N ILE A 107 7.87 -1.97 3.55
CA ILE A 107 6.96 -2.93 4.19
C ILE A 107 6.54 -2.35 5.53
N SER A 108 5.28 -1.94 5.63
CA SER A 108 4.65 -1.61 6.90
C SER A 108 4.15 -2.90 7.55
N LEU A 109 4.76 -3.30 8.66
CA LEU A 109 4.42 -4.51 9.41
C LEU A 109 3.48 -4.16 10.56
N GLY A 110 2.22 -4.60 10.48
CA GLY A 110 1.19 -4.30 11.47
C GLY A 110 0.16 -5.41 11.58
N THR A 111 -1.02 -5.11 12.13
CA THR A 111 -2.15 -6.07 12.19
C THR A 111 -2.43 -6.67 10.82
N SER A 112 -2.42 -5.82 9.80
CA SER A 112 -2.21 -6.20 8.40
C SER A 112 -0.86 -5.66 7.95
N ASP A 113 -0.18 -6.38 7.06
CA ASP A 113 1.02 -5.88 6.43
C ASP A 113 0.65 -5.13 5.13
N THR A 114 1.29 -3.99 4.89
CA THR A 114 1.13 -3.23 3.64
C THR A 114 2.48 -3.10 2.94
N LEU A 115 2.53 -3.50 1.68
CA LEU A 115 3.69 -3.35 0.83
C LEU A 115 3.51 -2.14 -0.10
N PHE A 116 4.49 -1.25 -0.09
CA PHE A 116 4.59 -0.09 -0.98
C PHE A 116 5.65 -0.39 -2.03
N LEU A 117 5.32 -0.16 -3.30
CA LEU A 117 6.21 -0.38 -4.43
C LEU A 117 6.35 0.89 -5.25
N TRP A 118 7.56 1.23 -5.68
CA TRP A 118 7.78 2.13 -6.81
C TRP A 118 7.74 1.32 -8.11
N ILE A 119 6.93 1.73 -9.08
CA ILE A 119 6.77 0.99 -10.35
C ILE A 119 6.77 1.96 -11.54
N GLN A 120 7.62 1.70 -12.53
CA GLN A 120 7.66 2.48 -13.78
C GLN A 120 6.65 1.96 -14.81
N GLU A 121 6.57 0.64 -14.98
CA GLU A 121 5.68 -0.05 -15.94
C GLU A 121 4.71 -0.97 -15.18
N PRO A 122 3.64 -0.44 -14.56
CA PRO A 122 2.75 -1.27 -13.78
C PRO A 122 1.91 -2.21 -14.63
N THR A 123 1.61 -3.38 -14.07
CA THR A 123 0.66 -4.36 -14.62
C THR A 123 -0.55 -4.45 -13.68
N PRO A 124 -1.64 -3.68 -13.93
CA PRO A 124 -2.86 -3.80 -13.14
C PRO A 124 -3.40 -5.23 -13.13
N ALA A 125 -3.81 -5.70 -11.96
CA ALA A 125 -4.29 -7.07 -11.72
C ALA A 125 -5.60 -7.07 -10.94
N LEU A 126 -6.15 -8.26 -10.68
CA LEU A 126 -7.31 -8.45 -9.80
C LEU A 126 -6.97 -8.22 -8.31
N GLU A 127 -5.68 -8.20 -7.98
CA GLU A 127 -5.15 -7.99 -6.63
C GLU A 127 -4.28 -6.72 -6.61
N GLY A 128 -4.26 -6.04 -5.46
CA GLY A 128 -3.47 -4.82 -5.27
C GLY A 128 -4.07 -3.57 -5.91
N HIS A 129 -3.45 -2.44 -5.63
CA HIS A 129 -3.89 -1.14 -6.11
C HIS A 129 -2.72 -0.41 -6.75
N ILE A 130 -2.89 0.09 -7.98
CA ILE A 130 -1.90 0.87 -8.70
C ILE A 130 -2.38 2.32 -8.75
N LEU A 131 -1.54 3.24 -8.29
CA LEU A 131 -1.83 4.65 -8.16
C LEU A 131 -0.77 5.46 -8.91
N CYS A 132 -1.14 6.66 -9.38
CA CYS A 132 -0.16 7.62 -9.86
C CYS A 132 0.81 7.96 -8.71
N ASN A 133 2.12 8.03 -9.00
CA ASN A 133 3.11 8.31 -7.97
C ASN A 133 3.04 9.80 -7.54
N PRO A 134 2.98 10.09 -6.22
CA PRO A 134 2.80 11.45 -5.72
C PRO A 134 4.05 12.33 -5.87
N VAL A 135 5.25 11.74 -5.98
CA VAL A 135 6.52 12.49 -6.10
C VAL A 135 7.04 12.54 -7.52
N ASP A 136 6.51 11.71 -8.42
CA ASP A 136 6.82 11.71 -9.84
C ASP A 136 5.59 11.30 -10.66
N SER A 137 4.92 12.27 -11.29
CA SER A 137 3.66 12.03 -12.00
C SER A 137 3.78 11.20 -13.28
N GLN A 138 5.00 10.86 -13.73
CA GLN A 138 5.23 9.96 -14.88
C GLN A 138 5.35 8.49 -14.46
N THR A 139 5.52 8.21 -13.17
CA THR A 139 5.63 6.86 -12.63
C THR A 139 4.44 6.52 -11.74
N TYR A 140 4.46 5.33 -11.15
CA TYR A 140 3.36 4.77 -10.39
C TYR A 140 3.87 4.24 -9.06
N MET A 141 2.94 4.12 -8.13
CA MET A 141 3.12 3.35 -6.91
C MET A 141 2.10 2.23 -6.86
N ALA A 142 2.42 1.16 -6.14
CA ALA A 142 1.44 0.13 -5.85
C ALA A 142 1.37 -0.21 -4.37
N LEU A 143 0.17 -0.63 -3.95
CA LEU A 143 -0.13 -1.11 -2.62
C LEU A 143 -0.61 -2.56 -2.71
N LEU A 144 0.01 -3.43 -1.91
CA LEU A 144 -0.48 -4.80 -1.67
C LEU A 144 -0.75 -4.96 -0.18
N CYS A 145 -1.95 -5.43 0.14
CA CYS A 145 -2.44 -5.58 1.51
C CYS A 145 -2.51 -7.06 1.88
N PHE A 146 -1.93 -7.42 3.02
CA PHE A 146 -1.91 -8.77 3.57
C PHE A 146 -2.58 -8.77 4.94
N LYS A 147 -3.73 -9.43 5.05
CA LYS A 147 -4.56 -9.44 6.25
C LYS A 147 -3.91 -10.17 7.41
N ASN A 148 -3.19 -11.27 7.14
CA ASN A 148 -2.55 -12.10 8.17
C ASN A 148 -1.13 -11.58 8.50
N GLY A 149 -1.05 -10.43 9.17
CA GLY A 149 0.19 -9.78 9.57
C GLY A 149 0.68 -10.17 10.99
N SER A 150 0.67 -9.21 11.90
CA SER A 150 1.28 -9.33 13.24
C SER A 150 0.60 -10.38 14.12
N LEU A 151 -0.73 -10.53 14.03
CA LEU A 151 -1.47 -11.50 14.82
C LEU A 151 -1.05 -12.94 14.50
N MET A 152 -0.72 -13.22 13.23
CA MET A 152 -0.19 -14.52 12.83
C MET A 152 1.23 -14.73 13.37
N ARG A 153 2.09 -13.70 13.29
CA ARG A 153 3.44 -13.76 13.87
C ARG A 153 3.42 -13.95 15.39
N GLU A 154 2.50 -13.26 16.07
CA GLU A 154 2.28 -13.38 17.50
C GLU A 154 1.79 -14.79 17.89
N LYS A 155 0.79 -15.33 17.17
CA LYS A 155 0.31 -16.70 17.40
C LYS A 155 1.42 -17.73 17.26
N ILE A 156 2.20 -17.68 16.18
CA ILE A 156 3.32 -18.61 15.98
C ILE A 156 4.43 -18.39 17.01
N ARG A 157 4.68 -17.16 17.46
CA ARG A 157 5.58 -16.90 18.59
C ARG A 157 5.08 -17.57 19.88
N ASP A 158 3.79 -17.47 20.19
CA ASP A 158 3.22 -18.08 21.39
C ASP A 158 3.32 -19.60 21.35
N ASP A 159 2.99 -20.21 20.21
CA ASP A 159 3.01 -21.66 20.03
C ASP A 159 4.43 -22.25 19.95
N CYS A 160 5.35 -21.55 19.26
CA CYS A 160 6.67 -22.09 18.89
C CYS A 160 7.86 -21.47 19.64
N ALA A 161 7.68 -20.34 20.29
CA ALA A 161 8.75 -19.58 20.95
C ALA A 161 8.38 -19.11 22.37
N SER A 162 7.47 -19.83 23.03
CA SER A 162 7.09 -19.59 24.44
C SER A 162 6.62 -18.15 24.71
N GLY A 163 6.04 -17.49 23.70
CA GLY A 163 5.65 -16.08 23.77
C GLY A 163 6.80 -15.06 23.75
N SER A 164 8.02 -15.49 23.44
CA SER A 164 9.23 -14.65 23.44
C SER A 164 9.72 -14.33 22.03
N TRP A 165 9.77 -13.04 21.70
CA TRP A 165 10.44 -12.57 20.47
C TRP A 165 11.96 -12.85 20.48
N GLY A 166 12.57 -13.01 21.65
CA GLY A 166 13.97 -13.41 21.78
C GLY A 166 14.19 -14.85 21.33
N GLU A 167 13.32 -15.77 21.76
CA GLU A 167 13.34 -17.17 21.30
C GLU A 167 12.99 -17.27 19.80
N PHE A 168 12.02 -16.48 19.35
CA PHE A 168 11.65 -16.39 17.93
C PHE A 168 12.84 -15.96 17.06
N SER A 169 13.58 -14.93 17.50
CA SER A 169 14.78 -14.46 16.82
C SER A 169 15.89 -15.50 16.82
N LYS A 170 16.07 -16.23 17.94
CA LYS A 170 17.06 -17.32 18.04
C LYS A 170 16.73 -18.45 17.05
N ALA A 171 15.45 -18.81 16.91
CA ALA A 171 15.00 -19.83 15.96
C ALA A 171 15.29 -19.45 14.50
N LEU A 172 15.11 -18.17 14.13
CA LEU A 172 15.49 -17.68 12.80
C LEU A 172 17.00 -17.75 12.59
N SER A 173 17.81 -17.37 13.59
CA SER A 173 19.28 -17.41 13.48
C SER A 173 19.86 -18.83 13.49
N SER A 174 19.16 -19.81 14.08
CA SER A 174 19.61 -21.21 14.13
C SER A 174 19.18 -22.06 12.93
N THR A 175 18.34 -21.51 12.05
CA THR A 175 17.86 -22.18 10.83
C THR A 175 18.47 -21.56 9.58
N VAL A 176 18.73 -22.39 8.56
CA VAL A 176 19.32 -21.92 7.30
C VAL A 176 18.29 -21.24 6.40
N ALA A 177 18.73 -20.28 5.58
CA ALA A 177 17.89 -19.68 4.55
C ALA A 177 17.32 -20.76 3.60
N GLY A 178 16.07 -20.58 3.19
CA GLY A 178 15.31 -21.56 2.41
C GLY A 178 14.74 -22.71 3.23
N ASN A 179 14.90 -22.69 4.57
CA ASN A 179 14.28 -23.60 5.53
C ASN A 179 14.42 -25.09 5.19
N ASN A 180 15.52 -25.47 4.53
CA ASN A 180 15.75 -26.81 3.98
C ASN A 180 14.61 -27.34 3.07
N GLY A 181 13.97 -26.44 2.32
CA GLY A 181 12.86 -26.73 1.40
C GLY A 181 11.48 -26.79 2.05
N ASN A 182 11.35 -26.55 3.35
CA ASN A 182 10.04 -26.57 4.01
C ASN A 182 9.31 -25.23 3.83
N LEU A 183 8.10 -25.28 3.28
CA LEU A 183 7.27 -24.12 2.95
C LEU A 183 6.01 -24.10 3.80
N GLY A 184 5.56 -22.89 4.16
CA GLY A 184 4.34 -22.70 4.93
C GLY A 184 3.55 -21.46 4.47
N PHE A 185 2.23 -21.60 4.48
CA PHE A 185 1.26 -20.53 4.24
C PHE A 185 0.33 -20.45 5.44
N TYR A 186 0.11 -19.26 5.98
CA TYR A 186 -0.46 -19.07 7.32
C TYR A 186 -1.59 -18.04 7.29
N PHE A 187 -2.81 -18.51 7.00
CA PHE A 187 -3.98 -17.65 6.84
C PHE A 187 -5.09 -18.05 7.82
N ASP A 188 -5.00 -17.60 9.08
CA ASP A 188 -6.02 -17.90 10.09
C ASP A 188 -7.37 -17.28 9.73
N VAL A 189 -7.34 -16.13 9.08
CA VAL A 189 -8.50 -15.49 8.47
C VAL A 189 -8.34 -15.46 6.95
N MET A 190 -9.46 -15.29 6.24
CA MET A 190 -9.44 -15.10 4.78
C MET A 190 -8.46 -13.98 4.41
N GLU A 191 -7.43 -14.36 3.66
CA GLU A 191 -6.40 -13.46 3.14
C GLU A 191 -6.94 -12.64 1.95
N ILE A 192 -6.37 -11.47 1.75
CA ILE A 192 -6.65 -10.57 0.62
C ILE A 192 -5.71 -10.92 -0.55
N THR A 193 -4.42 -11.11 -0.26
CA THR A 193 -3.37 -11.31 -1.27
C THR A 193 -2.61 -12.62 -1.00
N PRO A 194 -3.03 -13.77 -1.57
CA PRO A 194 -4.22 -14.00 -2.40
C PRO A 194 -5.48 -14.30 -1.57
N GLU A 195 -6.63 -14.48 -2.22
CA GLU A 195 -7.82 -15.07 -1.59
C GLU A 195 -7.58 -16.52 -1.18
N ALA A 196 -7.15 -16.72 0.06
CA ALA A 196 -6.85 -18.03 0.63
C ALA A 196 -7.11 -18.07 2.14
N VAL A 197 -7.36 -19.27 2.67
CA VAL A 197 -7.58 -19.49 4.11
C VAL A 197 -6.98 -20.82 4.54
N GLY A 198 -6.63 -20.90 5.82
CA GLY A 198 -6.04 -22.07 6.47
C GLY A 198 -4.52 -22.03 6.57
N ILE A 199 -3.98 -22.96 7.34
CA ILE A 199 -2.54 -23.17 7.45
C ILE A 199 -2.14 -24.36 6.58
N HIS A 200 -1.24 -24.14 5.63
CA HIS A 200 -0.80 -25.14 4.67
C HIS A 200 0.72 -25.28 4.75
N ARG A 201 1.20 -26.49 5.02
CA ARG A 201 2.61 -26.82 5.21
C ARG A 201 3.05 -27.86 4.19
N PHE A 202 4.22 -27.66 3.60
CA PHE A 202 4.78 -28.57 2.60
C PHE A 202 6.23 -28.90 2.93
N SER A 203 6.59 -30.18 2.88
CA SER A 203 7.98 -30.63 3.02
C SER A 203 8.80 -30.27 1.78
N ARG A 204 10.12 -30.50 1.83
CA ARG A 204 11.03 -30.35 0.68
C ARG A 204 10.63 -31.12 -0.57
N ASP A 205 9.86 -32.19 -0.41
CA ASP A 205 9.37 -33.04 -1.49
C ASP A 205 7.98 -32.61 -1.99
N ASN A 206 7.54 -31.41 -1.61
CA ASN A 206 6.21 -30.83 -1.90
C ASN A 206 5.03 -31.65 -1.37
N GLN A 207 5.25 -32.47 -0.33
CA GLN A 207 4.18 -33.22 0.31
C GLN A 207 3.55 -32.41 1.43
N LYS A 208 2.22 -32.37 1.49
CA LYS A 208 1.50 -31.69 2.57
C LYS A 208 1.74 -32.41 3.89
N VAL A 209 2.15 -31.67 4.92
CA VAL A 209 2.42 -32.19 6.27
C VAL A 209 1.52 -31.53 7.31
N SER A 210 1.32 -32.20 8.44
CA SER A 210 0.46 -31.70 9.53
C SER A 210 1.13 -30.64 10.40
N GLY A 211 2.46 -30.68 10.55
CA GLY A 211 3.23 -29.75 11.38
C GLY A 211 4.73 -29.79 11.13
N PHE A 212 5.44 -28.79 11.61
CA PHE A 212 6.90 -28.73 11.60
C PHE A 212 7.49 -28.69 13.03
N PRO A 213 8.80 -28.99 13.19
CA PRO A 213 9.56 -28.54 14.35
C PRO A 213 9.42 -27.02 14.55
N LYS A 214 9.48 -26.56 15.80
CA LYS A 214 9.18 -25.16 16.18
C LYS A 214 9.99 -24.13 15.40
N GLU A 215 11.29 -24.36 15.25
CA GLU A 215 12.19 -23.46 14.52
C GLU A 215 11.92 -23.44 13.01
N VAL A 216 11.52 -24.58 12.44
CA VAL A 216 11.13 -24.70 11.03
C VAL A 216 9.80 -24.00 10.78
N GLU A 217 8.86 -24.08 11.73
CA GLU A 217 7.57 -23.39 11.69
C GLU A 217 7.74 -21.86 11.68
N ILE A 218 8.61 -21.35 12.57
CA ILE A 218 8.94 -19.92 12.66
C ILE A 218 9.55 -19.40 11.35
N ARG A 219 10.53 -20.14 10.80
CA ARG A 219 11.15 -19.74 9.52
C ARG A 219 10.17 -19.86 8.36
N ALA A 220 9.35 -20.91 8.30
CA ALA A 220 8.36 -21.10 7.24
C ALA A 220 7.35 -19.94 7.20
N LEU A 221 6.92 -19.42 8.36
CA LEU A 221 6.07 -18.24 8.43
C LEU A 221 6.76 -17.02 7.83
N ILE A 222 7.97 -16.69 8.29
CA ILE A 222 8.65 -15.45 7.92
C ILE A 222 9.10 -15.47 6.47
N GLU A 223 9.74 -16.56 6.02
CA GLU A 223 10.10 -16.72 4.61
C GLU A 223 8.86 -16.77 3.72
N GLY A 224 7.80 -17.48 4.13
CA GLY A 224 6.54 -17.54 3.40
C GLY A 224 5.91 -16.15 3.21
N GLN A 225 5.83 -15.35 4.28
CA GLN A 225 5.30 -13.99 4.23
C GLN A 225 6.11 -13.07 3.30
N PHE A 226 7.44 -13.14 3.33
CA PHE A 226 8.28 -12.29 2.47
C PHE A 226 8.37 -12.79 1.02
N MET A 227 8.38 -14.10 0.79
CA MET A 227 8.29 -14.68 -0.55
C MET A 227 6.96 -14.33 -1.20
N ALA A 228 5.83 -14.42 -0.48
CA ALA A 228 4.53 -14.00 -0.99
C ALA A 228 4.54 -12.51 -1.38
N LYS A 229 5.04 -11.62 -0.51
CA LYS A 229 5.19 -10.20 -0.82
C LYS A 229 5.97 -9.96 -2.12
N ARG A 230 7.10 -10.66 -2.30
CA ARG A 230 7.91 -10.59 -3.53
C ARG A 230 7.16 -11.10 -4.76
N ILE A 231 6.57 -12.30 -4.68
CA ILE A 231 5.85 -12.92 -5.81
C ILE A 231 4.70 -12.02 -6.27
N HIS A 232 3.93 -11.47 -5.34
CA HIS A 232 2.81 -10.59 -5.68
C HIS A 232 3.28 -9.21 -6.16
N ALA A 233 4.41 -8.68 -5.67
CA ALA A 233 5.00 -7.46 -6.21
C ALA A 233 5.44 -7.64 -7.68
N GLU A 234 6.14 -8.74 -7.99
CA GLU A 234 6.61 -9.06 -9.34
C GLU A 234 5.43 -9.21 -10.33
N LYS A 235 4.28 -9.73 -9.88
CA LYS A 235 3.05 -9.76 -10.70
C LYS A 235 2.52 -8.37 -11.10
N LEU A 236 2.79 -7.34 -10.30
CA LEU A 236 2.37 -5.95 -10.61
C LEU A 236 3.38 -5.20 -11.49
N GLY A 237 4.45 -5.87 -11.94
CA GLY A 237 5.49 -5.26 -12.78
C GLY A 237 6.72 -4.76 -12.01
N TYR A 238 6.80 -5.01 -10.69
CA TYR A 238 8.03 -4.75 -9.94
C TYR A 238 9.16 -5.69 -10.40
N LYS A 239 10.35 -5.13 -10.61
CA LYS A 239 11.53 -5.88 -11.06
C LYS A 239 12.62 -5.75 -9.99
N VAL A 240 13.12 -6.89 -9.50
CA VAL A 240 14.32 -6.89 -8.66
C VAL A 240 15.52 -6.60 -9.54
N CYS A 241 16.10 -5.40 -9.42
CA CYS A 241 17.35 -5.07 -10.08
C CYS A 241 18.43 -6.06 -9.63
N LYS A 242 19.08 -6.72 -10.60
CA LYS A 242 20.22 -7.62 -10.36
C LYS A 242 21.52 -6.84 -10.25
#